data_AF-A0A7S3C255-F1
#
_entry.id   AF-A0A7S3C255-F1
#
_cell.length_a   1.000
_cell.length_b   1.000
_cell.length_c   1.000
_cell.angle_alpha   90.00
_cell.angle_beta   90.00
_cell.angle_gamma   90.00
#
_symmetry.space_group_name_H-M   'P 1'
#
loop_
_entity.id
_entity.type
_entity.pdbx_description
1 polymer ?
#
loop_
_entity_poly.entity_id
_entity_poly.type
_entity_poly.pdbx_seq_one_letter_code
_entity_poly.pdbx_strand_id
1 'polypeptide(L)'
;KGWLPSQGNTGIRFATAPNSLHTHGWKPFGKCGGWTPTGRCDGGYATDDIFFLEVCLLNQICANGHELFELKVGQPFYCQFDDARFIELKEILLRPPIDGDTWCPANYHFCPGDERHGNKAFCDADADCYGDASCCGAYCQ
;
A
#
# COMPACT_ATOMS: atom_id res chain seq x y z
N LYS A 1 21.81 -6.19 17.93
CA LYS A 1 20.46 -6.64 18.39
C LYS A 1 19.83 -5.49 19.16
N GLY A 2 19.08 -4.64 18.45
CA GLY A 2 18.44 -3.47 19.02
C GLY A 2 16.95 -3.70 19.19
N TRP A 3 16.38 -3.08 20.22
CA TRP A 3 14.93 -2.88 20.32
C TRP A 3 14.54 -1.76 19.36
N LEU A 4 13.26 -1.68 18.96
CA LEU A 4 12.78 -0.52 18.22
C LEU A 4 13.08 0.77 19.03
N PRO A 5 13.56 1.85 18.38
CA PRO A 5 13.92 3.08 19.06
C PRO A 5 12.76 3.60 19.92
N SER A 6 13.07 4.08 21.13
CA SER A 6 12.11 4.72 22.05
C SER A 6 11.01 3.81 22.64
N GLN A 7 11.05 2.48 22.44
CA GLN A 7 10.05 1.58 23.03
C GLN A 7 10.29 1.23 24.50
N GLY A 8 11.40 1.62 25.15
CA GLY A 8 11.57 1.44 26.59
C GLY A 8 11.37 0.00 27.12
N ASN A 9 11.62 -1.01 26.28
CA ASN A 9 11.34 -2.43 26.57
C ASN A 9 9.84 -2.81 26.65
N THR A 10 8.94 -1.96 26.16
CA THR A 10 7.52 -2.27 26.01
C THR A 10 7.31 -3.06 24.71
N GLY A 11 6.90 -4.33 24.83
CA GLY A 11 6.56 -5.15 23.67
C GLY A 11 5.31 -4.63 22.94
N ILE A 12 5.25 -4.85 21.63
CA ILE A 12 4.09 -4.49 20.80
C ILE A 12 2.96 -5.47 21.12
N ARG A 13 1.76 -4.97 21.37
CA ARG A 13 0.58 -5.80 21.60
C ARG A 13 -0.45 -5.55 20.52
N PHE A 14 -0.87 -6.61 19.84
CA PHE A 14 -1.91 -6.50 18.83
C PHE A 14 -3.29 -6.78 19.45
N ALA A 15 -4.26 -5.95 19.09
CA ALA A 15 -5.66 -6.15 19.43
C ALA A 15 -6.29 -7.32 18.65
N THR A 16 -5.69 -7.67 17.51
CA THR A 16 -6.06 -8.79 16.64
C THR A 16 -4.86 -9.71 16.46
N ALA A 17 -5.05 -11.03 16.40
CA ALA A 17 -3.93 -11.95 16.19
C ALA A 17 -3.41 -11.83 14.74
N PRO A 18 -2.09 -11.69 14.51
CA PRO A 18 -1.57 -11.56 13.14
C PRO A 18 -1.91 -12.74 12.22
N ASN A 19 -2.10 -13.94 12.77
CA ASN A 19 -2.51 -15.12 11.98
C ASN A 19 -3.97 -15.12 11.54
N SER A 20 -4.80 -14.19 12.01
CA SER A 20 -6.16 -14.01 11.50
C SER A 20 -6.23 -13.01 10.33
N LEU A 21 -5.08 -12.56 9.81
CA LEU A 21 -5.02 -11.75 8.59
C LEU A 21 -5.47 -12.60 7.39
N HIS A 22 -6.58 -12.21 6.79
CA HIS A 22 -7.10 -12.84 5.58
C HIS A 22 -7.17 -11.80 4.45
N THR A 23 -6.34 -11.98 3.41
CA THR A 23 -6.30 -11.11 2.23
C THR A 23 -7.57 -11.14 1.38
N HIS A 24 -8.40 -12.16 1.56
CA HIS A 24 -9.63 -12.40 0.79
C HIS A 24 -10.88 -12.49 1.68
N GLY A 25 -10.83 -11.90 2.88
CA GLY A 25 -11.92 -11.95 3.85
C GLY A 25 -13.08 -11.00 3.55
N TRP A 26 -13.99 -10.86 4.53
CA TRP A 26 -15.15 -9.95 4.50
C TRP A 26 -14.79 -8.46 4.30
N LYS A 27 -13.52 -8.11 4.47
CA LYS A 27 -12.92 -6.82 4.12
C LYS A 27 -11.68 -7.07 3.25
N PRO A 28 -11.86 -7.25 1.94
CA PRO A 28 -10.74 -7.51 1.04
C PRO A 28 -9.87 -6.25 0.88
N PHE A 29 -8.56 -6.46 0.69
CA PHE A 29 -7.60 -5.37 0.49
C PHE A 29 -8.04 -4.41 -0.63
N GLY A 30 -7.86 -3.11 -0.40
CA GLY A 30 -8.17 -2.07 -1.38
C GLY A 30 -9.67 -1.84 -1.62
N LYS A 31 -10.56 -2.46 -0.84
CA LYS A 31 -11.99 -2.09 -0.81
C LYS A 31 -12.27 -1.17 0.38
N CYS A 32 -12.84 -0.01 0.09
CA CYS A 32 -13.20 0.98 1.12
C CYS A 32 -14.24 0.40 2.10
N GLY A 33 -13.80 0.15 3.33
CA GLY A 33 -14.62 -0.15 4.50
C GLY A 33 -14.04 0.47 5.78
N GLY A 34 -13.27 1.55 5.61
CA GLY A 34 -12.41 2.15 6.62
C GLY A 34 -12.99 3.38 7.31
N TRP A 35 -12.35 3.74 8.42
CA TRP A 35 -12.62 4.97 9.15
C TRP A 35 -11.93 6.15 8.47
N THR A 36 -12.63 7.26 8.39
CA THR A 36 -12.12 8.55 7.89
C THR A 36 -12.52 9.63 8.88
N PRO A 37 -11.65 10.60 9.18
CA PRO A 37 -11.99 11.70 10.08
C PRO A 37 -13.13 12.57 9.53
N THR A 38 -13.41 12.53 8.22
CA THR A 38 -14.47 13.32 7.58
C THR A 38 -15.79 12.55 7.42
N GLY A 39 -15.85 11.27 7.79
CA GLY A 39 -17.06 10.44 7.67
C GLY A 39 -17.47 10.07 6.23
N ARG A 40 -16.76 10.55 5.20
CA ARG A 40 -16.95 10.13 3.80
C ARG A 40 -16.01 8.98 3.44
N CYS A 41 -16.56 7.90 2.88
CA CYS A 41 -15.81 6.72 2.40
C CYS A 41 -14.93 6.98 1.17
N ASP A 42 -14.42 8.21 1.02
CA ASP A 42 -13.58 8.63 -0.10
C ASP A 42 -12.11 8.45 0.32
N GLY A 43 -11.63 7.19 0.33
CA GLY A 43 -10.19 6.89 0.35
C GLY A 43 -9.49 6.77 1.71
N GLY A 44 -10.20 6.36 2.79
CA GLY A 44 -9.55 6.03 4.06
C GLY A 44 -8.96 4.60 4.07
N TYR A 45 -7.79 4.41 4.69
CA TYR A 45 -7.26 3.08 4.97
C TYR A 45 -8.24 2.32 5.88
N ALA A 46 -8.61 1.09 5.52
CA ALA A 46 -9.30 0.24 6.48
C ALA A 46 -8.37 -0.03 7.67
N THR A 47 -8.93 -0.16 8.87
CA THR A 47 -8.15 -0.57 10.05
C THR A 47 -7.34 -1.85 9.79
N ASP A 48 -7.89 -2.73 8.94
CA ASP A 48 -7.25 -3.97 8.52
C ASP A 48 -6.09 -3.74 7.52
N ASP A 49 -6.15 -2.69 6.69
CA ASP A 49 -5.04 -2.30 5.79
C ASP A 49 -3.84 -1.80 6.58
N ILE A 50 -4.09 -0.95 7.59
CA ILE A 50 -3.06 -0.45 8.50
C ILE A 50 -2.47 -1.61 9.30
N PHE A 51 -3.32 -2.45 9.88
CA PHE A 51 -2.88 -3.61 10.65
C PHE A 51 -2.04 -4.57 9.80
N PHE A 52 -2.45 -4.84 8.55
CA PHE A 52 -1.67 -5.64 7.62
C PHE A 52 -0.31 -5.00 7.33
N LEU A 53 -0.29 -3.70 7.03
CA LEU A 53 0.95 -2.97 6.77
C LEU A 53 1.89 -3.04 7.98
N GLU A 54 1.38 -2.85 9.20
CA GLU A 54 2.16 -2.98 10.44
C GLU A 54 2.79 -4.36 10.59
N VAL A 55 2.00 -5.43 10.41
CA VAL A 55 2.48 -6.81 10.52
C VAL A 55 3.51 -7.12 9.43
N CYS A 56 3.27 -6.69 8.19
CA CYS A 56 4.22 -6.88 7.08
C CYS A 56 5.53 -6.12 7.31
N LEU A 57 5.47 -4.85 7.74
CA LEU A 57 6.65 -4.06 8.06
C LEU A 57 7.47 -4.71 9.17
N LEU A 58 6.82 -5.14 10.26
CA LEU A 58 7.51 -5.82 11.36
C LEU A 58 8.11 -7.16 10.93
N ASN A 59 7.41 -7.95 10.11
CA ASN A 59 7.94 -9.19 9.57
C ASN A 59 9.18 -8.95 8.69
N GLN A 60 9.19 -7.84 7.94
CA GLN A 60 10.32 -7.47 7.09
C GLN A 60 11.53 -7.02 7.91
N ILE A 61 11.36 -6.18 8.95
CA ILE A 61 12.50 -5.55 9.65
C ILE A 61 13.00 -6.30 10.88
N CYS A 62 12.24 -7.27 11.40
CA CYS A 62 12.63 -8.06 12.57
C CYS A 62 13.18 -9.43 12.15
N ALA A 63 14.33 -9.83 12.71
CA ALA A 63 14.92 -11.16 12.46
C ALA A 63 13.99 -12.30 12.90
N ASN A 64 13.21 -12.09 13.96
CA ASN A 64 12.19 -12.99 14.46
C ASN A 64 10.77 -12.68 13.92
N GLY A 65 10.66 -12.08 12.73
CA GLY A 65 9.37 -11.73 12.13
C GLY A 65 8.36 -12.88 12.03
N HIS A 66 8.84 -14.11 11.82
CA HIS A 66 7.99 -15.30 11.76
C HIS A 66 7.17 -15.56 13.04
N GLU A 67 7.69 -15.16 14.21
CA GLU A 67 7.00 -15.31 15.50
C GLU A 67 5.70 -14.49 15.56
N LEU A 68 5.55 -13.44 14.74
CA LEU A 68 4.32 -12.63 14.67
C LEU A 68 3.08 -13.48 14.42
N PHE A 69 3.19 -14.50 13.57
CA PHE A 69 2.07 -15.36 13.18
C PHE A 69 1.77 -16.46 14.20
N GLU A 70 2.56 -16.57 15.26
CA GLU A 70 2.34 -17.49 16.37
C GLU A 70 1.68 -16.79 17.58
N LEU A 71 1.60 -15.45 17.54
CA LEU A 71 1.09 -14.65 18.65
C LEU A 71 -0.42 -14.83 18.85
N LYS A 72 -0.81 -14.90 20.12
CA LYS A 72 -2.20 -14.77 20.55
C LYS A 72 -2.57 -13.31 20.76
N VAL A 73 -3.86 -13.00 20.71
CA VAL A 73 -4.38 -11.65 21.02
C VAL A 73 -3.85 -11.15 22.38
N GLY A 74 -3.31 -9.94 22.40
CA GLY A 74 -2.76 -9.31 23.60
C GLY A 74 -1.39 -9.81 24.06
N GLN A 75 -0.83 -10.86 23.44
CA GLN A 75 0.53 -11.33 23.71
C GLN A 75 1.55 -10.29 23.23
N PRO A 76 2.57 -9.94 24.04
CA PRO A 76 3.59 -8.99 23.62
C PRO A 76 4.53 -9.63 22.59
N PHE A 77 4.82 -8.88 21.53
CA PHE A 77 5.86 -9.15 20.56
C PHE A 77 7.09 -8.30 20.83
N TYR A 78 8.25 -8.91 20.70
CA TYR A 78 9.54 -8.32 20.97
C TYR A 78 10.39 -8.42 19.71
N CYS A 79 10.41 -7.35 18.92
CA CYS A 79 11.17 -7.30 17.66
C CYS A 79 12.67 -7.38 17.95
N GLN A 80 13.32 -8.42 17.41
CA GLN A 80 14.77 -8.47 17.28
C GLN A 80 15.15 -7.71 16.00
N PHE A 81 15.32 -6.39 16.12
CA PHE A 81 15.58 -5.53 14.97
C PHE A 81 16.82 -5.98 14.19
N ASP A 82 16.67 -6.07 12.87
CA ASP A 82 17.70 -6.48 11.92
C ASP A 82 18.02 -5.29 11.00
N ASP A 83 19.18 -4.68 11.23
CA ASP A 83 19.64 -3.50 10.49
C ASP A 83 19.74 -3.78 8.98
N ALA A 84 20.18 -4.98 8.59
CA ALA A 84 20.37 -5.32 7.19
C ALA A 84 19.02 -5.38 6.45
N ARG A 85 18.02 -6.01 7.06
CA ARG A 85 16.67 -6.08 6.50
C ARG A 85 15.97 -4.72 6.46
N PHE A 86 16.23 -3.87 7.46
CA PHE A 86 15.73 -2.50 7.44
C PHE A 86 16.36 -1.69 6.29
N ILE A 87 17.67 -1.81 6.07
CA ILE A 87 18.36 -1.14 4.96
C ILE A 87 17.79 -1.62 3.62
N GLU A 88 17.60 -2.92 3.45
CA GLU A 88 16.97 -3.49 2.24
C GLU A 88 15.57 -2.91 2.02
N LEU A 89 14.71 -2.90 3.05
CA LEU A 89 13.37 -2.32 2.94
C LEU A 89 13.43 -0.83 2.61
N LYS A 90 14.32 -0.08 3.25
CA LYS A 90 14.54 1.34 2.97
C LYS A 90 14.94 1.56 1.51
N GLU A 91 15.83 0.74 0.97
CA GLU A 91 16.24 0.80 -0.42
C GLU A 91 15.08 0.51 -1.37
N ILE A 92 14.23 -0.48 -1.06
CA ILE A 92 13.03 -0.79 -1.85
C ILE A 92 12.05 0.38 -1.83
N LEU A 93 11.76 0.96 -0.66
CA LEU A 93 10.78 2.03 -0.50
C LEU A 93 11.23 3.38 -1.06
N LEU A 94 12.54 3.65 -1.07
CA LEU A 94 13.11 4.90 -1.57
C LEU A 94 13.61 4.79 -3.02
N ARG A 95 13.59 3.58 -3.61
CA ARG A 95 13.93 3.42 -5.03
C ARG A 95 12.87 4.15 -5.86
N PRO A 96 13.26 5.09 -6.74
CA PRO A 96 12.31 5.66 -7.66
C PRO A 96 11.69 4.56 -8.54
N PRO A 97 10.40 4.68 -8.90
CA PRO A 97 9.80 3.77 -9.86
C PRO A 97 10.68 3.67 -11.11
N ILE A 98 10.87 2.47 -11.64
CA ILE A 98 11.59 2.29 -12.90
C ILE A 98 10.68 2.87 -13.99
N ASP A 99 11.19 3.81 -14.78
CA ASP A 99 10.47 4.38 -15.92
C ASP A 99 9.93 3.24 -16.81
N GLY A 100 8.60 3.04 -16.77
CA GLY A 100 7.93 1.87 -17.34
C GLY A 100 6.79 1.35 -16.46
N ASP A 101 6.89 1.51 -15.14
CA ASP A 101 5.79 1.28 -14.20
C ASP A 101 5.00 2.57 -14.02
N THR A 102 4.09 2.85 -14.96
CA THR A 102 3.16 4.00 -14.90
C THR A 102 2.13 3.80 -13.79
N TRP A 103 2.55 3.94 -12.54
CA TRP A 103 1.65 4.33 -11.46
C TRP A 103 1.48 5.85 -11.52
N CYS A 104 0.50 6.31 -12.29
CA CYS A 104 0.05 7.70 -12.16
C CYS A 104 -0.38 7.94 -10.71
N PRO A 105 0.18 8.95 -10.02
CA PRO A 105 -0.75 9.98 -9.57
C PRO A 105 -0.20 11.42 -9.46
N ALA A 106 -1.16 12.34 -9.59
CA ALA A 106 -1.34 13.54 -8.77
C ALA A 106 -0.72 14.89 -9.18
N ASN A 107 -0.26 15.08 -10.42
CA ASN A 107 -0.35 16.42 -11.02
C ASN A 107 -1.60 16.52 -11.90
N TYR A 108 -2.69 16.84 -11.22
CA TYR A 108 -3.89 17.45 -11.74
C TYR A 108 -3.62 18.36 -12.95
N HIS A 109 -4.14 18.00 -14.10
CA HIS A 109 -5.12 18.87 -14.72
C HIS A 109 -6.44 18.12 -14.75
N PHE A 110 -7.43 18.69 -14.05
CA PHE A 110 -8.84 18.58 -14.39
C PHE A 110 -9.03 18.19 -15.86
N CYS A 111 -9.58 17.00 -16.13
CA CYS A 111 -10.35 16.79 -17.35
C CYS A 111 -11.80 17.06 -16.97
N PRO A 112 -12.30 18.31 -17.08
CA PRO A 112 -13.73 18.51 -17.02
C PRO A 112 -14.32 17.74 -18.20
N GLY A 113 -15.31 16.89 -17.91
CA GLY A 113 -16.11 16.29 -18.95
C GLY A 113 -16.66 17.40 -19.84
N ASP A 114 -16.30 17.38 -21.12
CA ASP A 114 -17.14 17.97 -22.15
C ASP A 114 -17.98 16.83 -22.71
N GLU A 115 -19.25 16.84 -22.36
CA GLU A 115 -20.29 15.85 -22.71
C GLU A 115 -20.66 15.88 -24.20
N ARG A 116 -19.78 16.32 -25.09
CA ARG A 116 -20.08 16.43 -26.51
C ARG A 116 -18.97 15.83 -27.33
N HIS A 117 -19.34 14.71 -27.97
CA HIS A 117 -18.59 13.87 -28.91
C HIS A 117 -17.88 12.69 -28.25
N GLY A 118 -18.24 11.49 -28.71
CA GLY A 118 -17.80 10.21 -28.16
C GLY A 118 -16.28 10.06 -28.18
N ASN A 119 -15.65 10.36 -27.04
CA ASN A 119 -14.23 10.20 -26.81
C ASN A 119 -13.91 8.71 -26.66
N LYS A 120 -13.28 8.12 -27.69
CA LYS A 120 -12.35 7.03 -27.46
C LYS A 120 -11.10 7.63 -26.82
N ALA A 121 -11.17 7.90 -25.52
CA ALA A 121 -9.98 8.15 -24.70
C ALA A 121 -9.10 6.89 -24.61
N PHE A 122 -9.60 5.76 -25.13
CA PHE A 122 -8.95 4.47 -25.12
C PHE A 122 -8.40 4.12 -26.50
N CYS A 123 -7.15 3.67 -26.52
CA CYS A 123 -6.45 3.21 -27.71
C CYS A 123 -5.79 1.86 -27.43
N ASP A 124 -5.68 1.02 -28.47
CA ASP A 124 -4.84 -0.17 -28.45
C ASP A 124 -3.56 0.05 -29.30
N ALA A 125 -3.58 1.04 -30.20
CA ALA A 125 -2.45 1.47 -31.02
C ALA A 125 -2.48 2.98 -31.32
N ASP A 126 -1.33 3.55 -31.72
CA ASP A 126 -1.19 4.99 -32.07
C ASP A 126 -2.19 5.45 -33.15
N ALA A 127 -2.58 4.55 -34.07
CA ALA A 127 -3.54 4.85 -35.12
C ALA A 127 -4.97 5.10 -34.60
N ASP A 128 -5.27 4.72 -33.36
CA ASP A 128 -6.55 5.02 -32.70
C ASP A 128 -6.58 6.45 -32.13
N CYS A 129 -5.43 7.12 -32.09
CA CYS A 129 -5.25 8.46 -31.56
C CYS A 129 -5.36 9.53 -32.65
N TYR A 130 -5.86 10.71 -32.26
CA TYR A 130 -6.08 11.80 -33.20
C TYR A 130 -4.86 12.73 -33.27
N GLY A 131 -4.41 13.03 -34.48
CA GLY A 131 -3.26 13.91 -34.72
C GLY A 131 -1.93 13.19 -34.48
N ASP A 132 -1.00 13.88 -33.82
CA ASP A 132 0.35 13.38 -33.56
C ASP A 132 0.49 12.69 -32.18
N ALA A 133 -0.65 12.37 -31.54
CA ALA A 133 -0.70 11.72 -30.24
C ALA A 133 -0.36 10.22 -30.34
N SER A 134 0.31 9.67 -29.34
CA SER A 134 0.71 8.26 -29.27
C SER A 134 -0.08 7.50 -28.22
N CYS A 135 -0.31 6.22 -28.45
CA CYS A 135 -0.99 5.35 -27.51
C CYS A 135 -0.02 4.87 -26.42
N CYS A 136 -0.26 5.29 -25.18
CA CYS A 136 0.52 4.91 -24.02
C CYS A 136 -0.35 4.21 -22.97
N GLY A 137 -0.10 2.92 -22.75
CA GLY A 137 -0.79 2.06 -21.78
C GLY A 137 -2.22 1.67 -22.20
N ALA A 138 -3.10 2.66 -22.34
CA ALA A 138 -4.44 2.51 -22.94
C ALA A 138 -5.04 3.85 -23.36
N TYR A 139 -4.25 4.93 -23.38
CA TYR A 139 -4.74 6.29 -23.60
C TYR A 139 -3.85 7.02 -24.59
N CYS A 140 -4.46 7.89 -25.39
CA CYS A 140 -3.73 8.79 -26.29
C CYS A 140 -3.10 9.95 -25.50
N GLN A 141 -1.81 10.18 -25.68
CA GLN A 141 -1.02 11.27 -25.06
C GLN A 141 -0.35 12.13 -26.10
#